data_AF-A0A8K0Y114-F1
#
_entry.id   AF-A0A8K0Y114-F1
#
_cell.length_a   1.000
_cell.length_b   1.000
_cell.length_c   1.000
_cell.angle_alpha   90.00
_cell.angle_beta   90.00
_cell.angle_gamma   90.00
#
_symmetry.space_group_name_H-M   'P 1'
#
loop_
_entity.id
_entity.type
_entity.pdbx_description
1 polymer ?
#
loop_
_entity_poly.entity_id
_entity_poly.type
_entity_poly.pdbx_seq_one_letter_code
_entity_poly.pdbx_strand_id
1 'polypeptide(L)'
;TAQGDIGVTAARDVNLTTATESDYHYKEETKTKKGFLKKTTTHTIDEESATYEKGSSLSGNNVSVTAGNDVTVKGSSIIGDGDVALKAGHDVNVVAATDEQSSYHLKEKKKSGLMGSGGIGFTIGTNATRHQVNENGTTQSQSVSTVGSTGGNVSIIADSKAHISGADVIAAKNLNVVAGEIAVDPGNDLLRRKETYEQKKSGLTLSVSSAITDAAMAANNAIRRGSEVSDERLKALYGVKAAQDM
;
A
#
# COMPACT_ATOMS: atom_id res chain seq x y z
N THR A 1 -26.78 20.36 4.96
CA THR A 1 -28.04 19.61 5.16
C THR A 1 -29.19 20.59 5.10
N ALA A 2 -29.99 20.53 4.03
CA ALA A 2 -31.24 21.27 3.96
C ALA A 2 -32.38 20.38 4.49
N GLN A 3 -33.34 20.94 5.21
CA GLN A 3 -34.57 20.20 5.60
C GLN A 3 -35.61 20.13 4.47
N GLY A 4 -35.31 20.71 3.30
CA GLY A 4 -36.17 20.75 2.13
C GLY A 4 -35.47 20.24 0.88
N ASP A 5 -36.11 20.44 -0.27
CA ASP A 5 -35.57 20.02 -1.55
C ASP A 5 -34.36 20.89 -1.94
N ILE A 6 -33.39 20.27 -2.61
CA ILE A 6 -32.20 20.94 -3.15
C ILE A 6 -32.23 20.84 -4.67
N GLY A 7 -32.14 21.99 -5.34
CA GLY A 7 -31.90 22.09 -6.77
C GLY A 7 -30.58 22.79 -7.05
N VAL A 8 -29.70 22.14 -7.80
CA VAL A 8 -28.47 22.73 -8.35
C VAL A 8 -28.62 22.77 -9.86
N THR A 9 -28.47 23.95 -10.46
CA THR A 9 -28.54 24.11 -11.91
C THR A 9 -27.40 24.97 -12.40
N ALA A 10 -26.67 24.48 -13.41
CA ALA A 10 -25.62 25.23 -14.09
C ALA A 10 -25.85 25.22 -15.60
N ALA A 11 -25.58 26.36 -16.24
CA ALA A 11 -25.68 26.49 -17.70
C ALA A 11 -24.68 25.59 -18.44
N ARG A 12 -23.57 25.23 -17.79
CA ARG A 12 -22.52 24.39 -18.36
C ARG A 12 -22.29 23.16 -17.49
N ASP A 13 -21.47 23.27 -16.45
CA ASP A 13 -21.05 22.10 -15.67
C ASP A 13 -21.40 22.25 -14.18
N VAL A 14 -21.73 21.13 -13.52
CA VAL A 14 -21.79 21.04 -12.05
C VAL A 14 -20.69 20.10 -11.58
N ASN A 15 -19.82 20.57 -10.69
CA ASN A 15 -18.72 19.80 -10.14
C ASN A 15 -18.85 19.74 -8.62
N LEU A 16 -19.08 18.55 -8.10
CA LEU A 16 -18.98 18.21 -6.68
C LEU A 16 -17.67 17.43 -6.49
N THR A 17 -16.67 18.10 -5.94
CA THR A 17 -15.31 17.56 -5.84
C THR A 17 -14.81 17.57 -4.40
N THR A 18 -13.59 17.08 -4.24
CA THR A 18 -12.86 16.98 -2.99
C THR A 18 -11.99 18.20 -2.73
N ALA A 19 -11.64 18.39 -1.46
CA ALA A 19 -10.52 19.23 -1.03
C ALA A 19 -9.35 18.32 -0.62
N THR A 20 -8.16 18.60 -1.14
CA THR A 20 -6.95 17.83 -0.81
C THR A 20 -6.35 18.33 0.50
N GLU A 21 -6.22 17.43 1.47
CA GLU A 21 -5.41 17.61 2.68
C GLU A 21 -4.10 16.85 2.52
N SER A 22 -2.99 17.37 3.07
CA SER A 22 -1.68 16.75 2.93
C SER A 22 -0.95 16.68 4.26
N ASP A 23 -0.39 15.52 4.56
CA ASP A 23 0.51 15.28 5.68
C ASP A 23 1.92 14.98 5.16
N TYR A 24 2.92 15.52 5.86
CA TYR A 24 4.32 15.28 5.54
C TYR A 24 5.12 15.12 6.84
N HIS A 25 5.94 14.07 6.89
CA HIS A 25 6.81 13.78 8.01
C HIS A 25 8.21 13.40 7.50
N TYR A 26 9.23 14.06 8.04
CA TYR A 26 10.63 13.74 7.75
C TYR A 26 11.42 13.63 9.04
N LYS A 27 12.20 12.57 9.16
CA LYS A 27 13.05 12.31 10.31
C LYS A 27 14.37 11.70 9.89
N GLU A 28 15.45 12.27 10.40
CA GLU A 28 16.80 11.77 10.18
C GLU A 28 17.52 11.61 11.54
N GLU A 29 18.10 10.44 11.79
CA GLU A 29 18.83 10.15 13.02
C GLU A 29 20.17 9.47 12.72
N THR A 30 21.22 9.90 13.43
CA THR A 30 22.51 9.19 13.45
C THR A 30 22.88 8.78 14.87
N LYS A 31 23.02 7.47 15.11
CA LYS A 31 23.40 6.89 16.41
C LYS A 31 24.75 6.20 16.31
N THR A 32 25.68 6.58 17.19
CA THR A 32 26.99 5.94 17.29
C THR A 32 27.17 5.25 18.63
N LYS A 33 27.41 3.94 18.60
CA LYS A 33 27.77 3.12 19.77
C LYS A 33 29.25 2.76 19.73
N LYS A 34 29.96 2.99 20.82
CA LYS A 34 31.38 2.65 20.98
C LYS A 34 31.52 1.58 22.08
N GLY A 35 32.47 0.66 21.91
CA GLY A 35 32.90 -0.28 22.93
C GLY A 35 34.40 -0.54 22.81
N PHE A 36 34.95 -1.39 23.67
CA PHE A 36 36.36 -1.76 23.61
C PHE A 36 36.70 -2.35 22.23
N LEU A 37 37.50 -1.63 21.43
CA LEU A 37 37.93 -1.97 20.07
C LEU A 37 36.86 -2.02 18.96
N LYS A 38 35.61 -1.60 19.22
CA LYS A 38 34.52 -1.62 18.22
C LYS A 38 33.70 -0.33 18.16
N LYS A 39 33.32 0.09 16.96
CA LYS A 39 32.41 1.21 16.69
C LYS A 39 31.27 0.77 15.77
N THR A 40 30.04 1.13 16.10
CA THR A 40 28.87 0.95 15.23
C THR A 40 28.17 2.29 15.05
N THR A 41 28.11 2.78 13.82
CA THR A 41 27.32 3.96 13.44
C THR A 41 26.09 3.48 12.67
N THR A 42 24.91 3.94 13.06
CA THR A 42 23.63 3.69 12.38
C THR A 42 23.05 5.02 11.96
N HIS A 43 22.76 5.19 10.68
CA HIS A 43 22.10 6.36 10.11
C HIS A 43 20.76 5.90 9.53
N THR A 44 19.68 6.57 9.93
CA THR A 44 18.33 6.27 9.48
C THR A 44 17.68 7.54 8.94
N ILE A 45 16.97 7.40 7.82
CA ILE A 45 16.09 8.42 7.26
C ILE A 45 14.72 7.77 7.12
N ASP A 46 13.70 8.45 7.61
CA ASP A 46 12.30 8.10 7.52
C ASP A 46 11.57 9.32 6.94
N GLU A 47 11.01 9.20 5.75
CA GLU A 47 10.23 10.24 5.08
C GLU A 47 8.90 9.65 4.65
N GLU A 48 7.81 10.32 4.98
CA GLU A 48 6.45 9.89 4.68
C GLU A 48 5.65 11.11 4.21
N SER A 49 4.85 10.91 3.17
CA SER A 49 3.91 11.90 2.69
C SER A 49 2.58 11.22 2.35
N ALA A 50 1.48 11.83 2.72
CA ALA A 50 0.15 11.36 2.35
C ALA A 50 -0.71 12.54 1.91
N THR A 51 -1.58 12.31 0.93
CA THR A 51 -2.64 13.22 0.53
C THR A 51 -3.97 12.51 0.66
N TYR A 52 -4.96 13.21 1.20
CA TYR A 52 -6.30 12.70 1.44
C TYR A 52 -7.32 13.61 0.77
N GLU A 53 -8.26 13.02 0.06
CA GLU A 53 -9.29 13.73 -0.68
C GLU A 53 -10.58 13.80 0.14
N LYS A 54 -10.92 14.99 0.65
CA LYS A 54 -12.13 15.21 1.46
C LYS A 54 -13.31 15.67 0.62
N GLY A 55 -14.28 14.78 0.44
CA GLY A 55 -15.47 14.99 -0.38
C GLY A 55 -16.40 16.09 0.07
N SER A 56 -17.08 16.70 -0.90
CA SER A 56 -18.26 17.54 -0.64
C SER A 56 -19.49 16.67 -0.37
N SER A 57 -20.47 17.20 0.38
CA SER A 57 -21.73 16.51 0.65
C SER A 57 -22.92 17.41 0.34
N LEU A 58 -23.81 16.93 -0.54
CA LEU A 58 -25.07 17.57 -0.92
C LEU A 58 -26.23 16.69 -0.44
N SER A 59 -27.01 17.19 0.51
CA SER A 59 -28.10 16.43 1.11
C SER A 59 -29.35 17.24 1.44
N GLY A 60 -30.51 16.68 1.10
CA GLY A 60 -31.83 17.27 1.28
C GLY A 60 -32.95 16.23 1.14
N ASN A 61 -34.21 16.70 1.10
CA ASN A 61 -35.36 15.80 0.94
C ASN A 61 -35.37 15.18 -0.47
N ASN A 62 -35.66 15.96 -1.51
CA ASN A 62 -35.31 15.59 -2.88
C ASN A 62 -34.06 16.34 -3.33
N VAL A 63 -33.21 15.73 -4.15
CA VAL A 63 -32.01 16.39 -4.69
C VAL A 63 -32.00 16.30 -6.21
N SER A 64 -31.96 17.45 -6.88
CA SER A 64 -31.83 17.53 -8.33
C SER A 64 -30.59 18.32 -8.72
N VAL A 65 -29.73 17.72 -9.53
CA VAL A 65 -28.56 18.37 -10.11
C VAL A 65 -28.69 18.33 -11.63
N THR A 66 -28.73 19.51 -12.24
CA THR A 66 -28.85 19.66 -13.70
C THR A 66 -27.71 20.52 -14.24
N ALA A 67 -27.00 20.00 -15.24
CA ALA A 67 -25.96 20.70 -15.97
C ALA A 67 -26.28 20.73 -17.47
N GLY A 68 -25.97 21.84 -18.14
CA GLY A 68 -26.13 21.96 -19.59
C GLY A 68 -25.14 21.11 -20.40
N ASN A 69 -24.02 20.72 -19.79
CA ASN A 69 -22.98 19.89 -20.35
C ASN A 69 -22.69 18.73 -19.39
N ASP A 70 -21.83 18.87 -18.37
CA ASP A 70 -21.41 17.73 -17.53
C ASP A 70 -21.79 17.84 -16.05
N VAL A 71 -22.11 16.71 -15.42
CA VAL A 71 -22.18 16.57 -13.95
C VAL A 71 -21.06 15.66 -13.49
N THR A 72 -20.18 16.17 -12.61
CA THR A 72 -19.11 15.38 -12.00
C THR A 72 -19.28 15.32 -10.49
N VAL A 73 -19.30 14.11 -9.95
CA VAL A 73 -19.27 13.79 -8.52
C VAL A 73 -18.00 12.98 -8.27
N LYS A 74 -16.97 13.63 -7.70
CA LYS A 74 -15.67 13.02 -7.44
C LYS A 74 -15.41 12.95 -5.93
N GLY A 75 -15.18 11.74 -5.43
CA GLY A 75 -15.04 11.41 -4.01
C GLY A 75 -16.05 12.10 -3.09
N SER A 76 -17.27 12.34 -3.57
CA SER A 76 -18.26 13.22 -2.94
C SER A 76 -19.61 12.52 -2.84
N SER A 77 -20.51 13.07 -2.01
CA SER A 77 -21.81 12.45 -1.74
C SER A 77 -22.99 13.33 -2.14
N ILE A 78 -23.98 12.74 -2.80
CA ILE A 78 -25.29 13.32 -3.10
C ILE A 78 -26.36 12.39 -2.53
N ILE A 79 -27.09 12.84 -1.51
CA ILE A 79 -28.02 12.01 -0.75
C ILE A 79 -29.39 12.67 -0.61
N GLY A 80 -30.45 11.97 -1.01
CA GLY A 80 -31.84 12.39 -0.81
C GLY A 80 -32.61 11.46 0.11
N ASP A 81 -33.53 12.00 0.91
CA ASP A 81 -34.51 11.19 1.63
C ASP A 81 -35.61 10.66 0.68
N GLY A 82 -36.02 11.51 -0.26
CA GLY A 82 -36.86 11.22 -1.42
C GLY A 82 -36.02 10.97 -2.68
N ASP A 83 -36.45 11.48 -3.82
CA ASP A 83 -35.81 11.21 -5.11
C ASP A 83 -34.49 11.98 -5.29
N VAL A 84 -33.50 11.33 -5.92
CA VAL A 84 -32.26 11.95 -6.38
C VAL A 84 -32.18 11.88 -7.90
N ALA A 85 -31.95 13.01 -8.56
CA ALA A 85 -31.84 13.11 -10.01
C ALA A 85 -30.56 13.85 -10.42
N LEU A 86 -29.71 13.20 -11.21
CA LEU A 86 -28.57 13.80 -11.89
C LEU A 86 -28.89 13.87 -13.39
N LYS A 87 -28.79 15.06 -13.98
CA LYS A 87 -29.02 15.26 -15.41
C LYS A 87 -27.90 16.10 -16.02
N ALA A 88 -27.30 15.58 -17.07
CA ALA A 88 -26.28 16.25 -17.87
C ALA A 88 -26.71 16.32 -19.33
N GLY A 89 -26.31 17.39 -20.03
CA GLY A 89 -26.49 17.52 -21.47
C GLY A 89 -25.49 16.70 -22.28
N HIS A 90 -24.40 16.24 -21.66
CA HIS A 90 -23.41 15.35 -22.26
C HIS A 90 -23.11 14.18 -21.33
N ASP A 91 -22.28 14.35 -20.29
CA ASP A 91 -21.83 13.24 -19.45
C ASP A 91 -22.18 13.40 -17.96
N VAL A 92 -22.48 12.27 -17.30
CA VAL A 92 -22.52 12.18 -15.83
C VAL A 92 -21.39 11.27 -15.35
N ASN A 93 -20.50 11.82 -14.52
CA ASN A 93 -19.36 11.11 -13.95
C ASN A 93 -19.54 11.00 -12.43
N VAL A 94 -19.63 9.78 -11.90
CA VAL A 94 -19.66 9.48 -10.48
C VAL A 94 -18.45 8.60 -10.16
N VAL A 95 -17.37 9.22 -9.71
CA VAL A 95 -16.06 8.57 -9.63
C VAL A 95 -15.43 8.73 -8.25
N ALA A 96 -14.67 7.75 -7.79
CA ALA A 96 -13.83 7.92 -6.60
C ALA A 96 -12.82 9.07 -6.80
N ALA A 97 -12.47 9.75 -5.71
CA ALA A 97 -11.21 10.49 -5.67
C ALA A 97 -10.06 9.53 -5.35
N THR A 98 -8.84 10.05 -5.23
CA THR A 98 -7.65 9.21 -5.11
C THR A 98 -6.74 9.81 -4.05
N ASP A 99 -6.59 9.09 -2.95
CA ASP A 99 -5.61 9.40 -1.92
C ASP A 99 -4.25 8.88 -2.39
N GLU A 100 -3.18 9.63 -2.16
CA GLU A 100 -1.82 9.21 -2.51
C GLU A 100 -0.97 9.07 -1.25
N GLN A 101 -0.15 8.03 -1.19
CA GLN A 101 0.82 7.82 -0.12
C GLN A 101 2.21 7.56 -0.71
N SER A 102 3.23 8.12 -0.09
CA SER A 102 4.64 7.80 -0.36
C SER A 102 5.39 7.63 0.95
N SER A 103 6.27 6.63 1.00
CA SER A 103 7.14 6.38 2.14
C SER A 103 8.54 6.01 1.66
N TYR A 104 9.54 6.56 2.32
CA TYR A 104 10.93 6.28 2.10
C TYR A 104 11.61 5.96 3.43
N HIS A 105 12.21 4.78 3.50
CA HIS A 105 13.01 4.34 4.63
C HIS A 105 14.43 4.03 4.18
N LEU A 106 15.42 4.65 4.82
CA LEU A 106 16.83 4.32 4.69
C LEU A 106 17.39 3.88 6.04
N LYS A 107 18.15 2.79 6.02
CA LYS A 107 18.93 2.33 7.17
C LYS A 107 20.33 1.94 6.73
N GLU A 108 21.28 2.75 7.13
CA GLU A 108 22.70 2.48 6.94
C GLU A 108 23.33 2.10 8.28
N LYS A 109 24.10 1.01 8.29
CA LYS A 109 24.87 0.58 9.46
C LYS A 109 26.31 0.36 9.04
N LYS A 110 27.21 1.12 9.66
CA LYS A 110 28.66 0.95 9.53
C LYS A 110 29.23 0.42 10.82
N LYS A 111 29.73 -0.81 10.78
CA LYS A 111 30.51 -1.42 11.86
C LYS A 111 31.99 -1.29 11.51
N SER A 112 32.83 -1.00 12.51
CA SER A 112 34.27 -0.88 12.33
C SER A 112 35.02 -1.35 13.58
N GLY A 113 36.25 -1.85 13.39
CA GLY A 113 37.12 -2.34 14.45
C GLY A 113 37.18 -3.86 14.49
N LEU A 114 37.37 -4.40 15.69
CA LEU A 114 37.45 -5.85 15.92
C LEU A 114 36.04 -6.47 15.87
N MET A 115 35.85 -7.45 14.98
CA MET A 115 34.60 -8.15 14.71
C MET A 115 34.82 -9.66 14.76
N GLY A 116 33.76 -10.41 15.07
CA GLY A 116 33.78 -11.87 14.94
C GLY A 116 33.88 -12.29 13.47
N SER A 117 34.69 -13.30 13.18
CA SER A 117 34.89 -13.81 11.81
C SER A 117 33.76 -14.74 11.31
N GLY A 118 32.84 -15.16 12.19
CA GLY A 118 31.86 -16.22 11.89
C GLY A 118 32.31 -17.62 12.32
N GLY A 119 33.48 -17.75 12.95
CA GLY A 119 34.02 -18.97 13.54
C GLY A 119 35.10 -18.66 14.59
N ILE A 120 36.07 -19.55 14.79
CA ILE A 120 37.23 -19.31 15.67
C ILE A 120 38.21 -18.36 14.97
N GLY A 121 38.08 -17.07 15.23
CA GLY A 121 38.92 -16.04 14.64
C GLY A 121 38.34 -14.64 14.77
N PHE A 122 39.17 -13.63 14.50
CA PHE A 122 38.77 -12.23 14.55
C PHE A 122 39.06 -11.52 13.23
N THR A 123 38.18 -10.58 12.89
CA THR A 123 38.33 -9.71 11.73
C THR A 123 38.52 -8.29 12.22
N ILE A 124 39.57 -7.61 11.77
CA ILE A 124 39.73 -6.17 11.97
C ILE A 124 39.39 -5.50 10.65
N GLY A 125 38.35 -4.69 10.65
CA GLY A 125 37.91 -4.04 9.42
C GLY A 125 36.65 -3.22 9.55
N THR A 126 35.94 -3.11 8.44
CA THR A 126 34.69 -2.38 8.28
C THR A 126 33.65 -3.26 7.59
N ASN A 127 32.41 -3.11 8.01
CA ASN A 127 31.25 -3.70 7.37
C ASN A 127 30.14 -2.65 7.31
N ALA A 128 29.79 -2.21 6.10
CA ALA A 128 28.74 -1.24 5.84
C ALA A 128 27.57 -1.95 5.17
N THR A 129 26.37 -1.84 5.75
CA THR A 129 25.12 -2.35 5.18
C THR A 129 24.18 -1.18 4.94
N ARG A 130 23.54 -1.14 3.78
CA ARG A 130 22.51 -0.16 3.45
C ARG A 130 21.24 -0.90 3.03
N HIS A 131 20.12 -0.53 3.64
CA HIS A 131 18.80 -1.06 3.33
C HIS A 131 17.89 0.12 3.05
N GLN A 132 17.32 0.16 1.85
CA GLN A 132 16.48 1.24 1.38
C GLN A 132 15.14 0.67 0.92
N VAL A 133 14.04 1.26 1.39
CA VAL A 133 12.68 0.92 0.99
C VAL A 133 12.03 2.20 0.47
N ASN A 134 11.43 2.11 -0.71
CA ASN A 134 10.63 3.18 -1.28
C ASN A 134 9.25 2.60 -1.62
N GLU A 135 8.20 3.18 -1.08
CA GLU A 135 6.81 2.78 -1.28
C GLU A 135 6.03 3.94 -1.86
N ASN A 136 5.20 3.66 -2.86
CA ASN A 136 4.22 4.60 -3.38
C ASN A 136 2.89 3.87 -3.50
N GLY A 137 1.82 4.49 -3.06
CA GLY A 137 0.48 3.94 -3.14
C GLY A 137 -0.55 4.97 -3.56
N THR A 138 -1.63 4.47 -4.16
CA THR A 138 -2.84 5.22 -4.49
C THR A 138 -4.03 4.43 -3.99
N THR A 139 -4.96 5.08 -3.29
CA THR A 139 -6.14 4.43 -2.70
C THR A 139 -7.40 5.18 -3.12
N GLN A 140 -8.31 4.50 -3.81
CA GLN A 140 -9.62 5.04 -4.20
C GLN A 140 -10.73 4.58 -3.26
N SER A 141 -10.57 3.42 -2.62
CA SER A 141 -11.57 2.82 -1.72
C SER A 141 -11.88 3.64 -0.47
N GLN A 142 -11.03 4.62 -0.12
CA GLN A 142 -11.24 5.52 1.02
C GLN A 142 -11.92 6.84 0.64
N SER A 143 -12.02 7.13 -0.65
CA SER A 143 -12.52 8.39 -1.19
C SER A 143 -13.59 8.12 -2.26
N VAL A 144 -14.50 7.20 -1.92
CA VAL A 144 -15.63 6.73 -2.74
C VAL A 144 -16.63 7.85 -2.97
N SER A 145 -17.22 7.91 -4.17
CA SER A 145 -18.39 8.76 -4.42
C SER A 145 -19.68 8.03 -4.10
N THR A 146 -20.68 8.74 -3.56
CA THR A 146 -21.98 8.15 -3.24
C THR A 146 -23.10 8.98 -3.83
N VAL A 147 -23.98 8.37 -4.62
CA VAL A 147 -25.23 8.98 -5.09
C VAL A 147 -26.37 8.11 -4.62
N GLY A 148 -27.22 8.59 -3.72
CA GLY A 148 -28.19 7.70 -3.11
C GLY A 148 -29.48 8.32 -2.62
N SER A 149 -30.51 7.48 -2.58
CA SER A 149 -31.83 7.79 -2.04
C SER A 149 -32.23 6.78 -0.98
N THR A 150 -32.63 7.26 0.21
CA THR A 150 -33.01 6.40 1.34
C THR A 150 -34.49 6.00 1.35
N GLY A 151 -35.37 6.71 0.63
CA GLY A 151 -36.80 6.42 0.55
C GLY A 151 -37.43 6.58 -0.84
N GLY A 152 -36.64 6.96 -1.84
CA GLY A 152 -37.07 7.27 -3.20
C GLY A 152 -36.24 6.55 -4.28
N ASN A 153 -36.24 7.14 -5.46
CA ASN A 153 -35.53 6.65 -6.64
C ASN A 153 -34.21 7.41 -6.82
N VAL A 154 -33.29 6.81 -7.57
CA VAL A 154 -32.14 7.51 -8.15
C VAL A 154 -32.25 7.47 -9.66
N SER A 155 -32.17 8.62 -10.32
CA SER A 155 -32.19 8.75 -11.78
C SER A 155 -30.95 9.48 -12.27
N ILE A 156 -30.10 8.80 -13.05
CA ILE A 156 -28.91 9.36 -13.68
C ILE A 156 -29.17 9.42 -15.19
N ILE A 157 -29.17 10.63 -15.76
CA ILE A 157 -29.47 10.86 -17.16
C ILE A 157 -28.32 11.66 -17.79
N ALA A 158 -27.68 11.06 -18.80
CA ALA A 158 -26.67 11.67 -19.64
C ALA A 158 -27.10 11.51 -21.12
N ASP A 159 -26.70 12.43 -21.99
CA ASP A 159 -26.96 12.28 -23.44
C ASP A 159 -25.94 11.32 -24.08
N SER A 160 -24.68 11.43 -23.64
CA SER A 160 -23.55 10.66 -24.15
C SER A 160 -23.18 9.54 -23.17
N LYS A 161 -22.50 9.83 -22.05
CA LYS A 161 -21.97 8.79 -21.16
C LYS A 161 -22.38 8.97 -19.69
N ALA A 162 -22.79 7.86 -19.07
CA ALA A 162 -22.84 7.73 -17.61
C ALA A 162 -21.66 6.86 -17.16
N HIS A 163 -20.69 7.46 -16.46
CA HIS A 163 -19.52 6.75 -15.92
C HIS A 163 -19.62 6.64 -14.40
N ILE A 164 -19.61 5.42 -13.88
CA ILE A 164 -19.68 5.11 -12.46
C ILE A 164 -18.45 4.28 -12.11
N SER A 165 -17.50 4.84 -11.36
CA SER A 165 -16.23 4.16 -11.07
C SER A 165 -15.80 4.32 -9.62
N GLY A 166 -15.59 3.21 -8.90
CA GLY A 166 -15.23 3.28 -7.48
C GLY A 166 -16.26 4.08 -6.65
N ALA A 167 -17.53 3.93 -7.00
CA ALA A 167 -18.63 4.70 -6.45
C ALA A 167 -19.83 3.81 -6.12
N ASP A 168 -20.61 4.25 -5.15
CA ASP A 168 -21.87 3.63 -4.76
C ASP A 168 -23.05 4.43 -5.32
N VAL A 169 -23.96 3.73 -6.02
CA VAL A 169 -25.24 4.30 -6.44
C VAL A 169 -26.38 3.46 -5.87
N ILE A 170 -27.17 4.05 -4.97
CA ILE A 170 -28.10 3.30 -4.11
C ILE A 170 -29.49 3.93 -4.16
N ALA A 171 -30.51 3.16 -4.51
CA ALA A 171 -31.91 3.62 -4.45
C ALA A 171 -32.74 2.68 -3.57
N ALA A 172 -33.56 3.25 -2.68
CA ALA A 172 -34.51 2.47 -1.89
C ALA A 172 -35.67 1.91 -2.73
N LYS A 173 -36.03 2.59 -3.83
CA LYS A 173 -37.04 2.15 -4.80
C LYS A 173 -36.38 1.73 -6.11
N ASN A 174 -36.32 2.62 -7.09
CA ASN A 174 -35.77 2.31 -8.41
C ASN A 174 -34.47 3.05 -8.67
N LEU A 175 -33.53 2.34 -9.29
CA LEU A 175 -32.32 2.91 -9.88
C LEU A 175 -32.51 2.98 -11.40
N ASN A 176 -32.46 4.17 -11.98
CA ASN A 176 -32.53 4.36 -13.44
C ASN A 176 -31.25 5.05 -13.93
N VAL A 177 -30.59 4.48 -14.92
CA VAL A 177 -29.42 5.08 -15.59
C VAL A 177 -29.68 5.07 -17.09
N VAL A 178 -29.71 6.26 -17.69
CA VAL A 178 -29.99 6.44 -19.12
C VAL A 178 -28.87 7.26 -19.72
N ALA A 179 -28.17 6.68 -20.68
CA ALA A 179 -27.09 7.31 -21.45
C ALA A 179 -26.90 6.55 -22.77
N GLY A 180 -26.21 7.17 -23.73
CA GLY A 180 -25.73 6.46 -24.93
C GLY A 180 -24.72 5.35 -24.58
N GLU A 181 -23.84 5.60 -23.61
CA GLU A 181 -22.91 4.63 -23.04
C GLU A 181 -23.04 4.62 -21.51
N ILE A 182 -23.07 3.42 -20.93
CA ILE A 182 -23.00 3.22 -19.48
C ILE A 182 -21.74 2.43 -19.18
N ALA A 183 -20.80 3.07 -18.48
CA ALA A 183 -19.54 2.47 -18.04
C ALA A 183 -19.54 2.31 -16.52
N VAL A 184 -19.31 1.08 -16.05
CA VAL A 184 -19.23 0.76 -14.62
C VAL A 184 -17.90 0.07 -14.35
N ASP A 185 -17.00 0.78 -13.68
CA ASP A 185 -15.64 0.33 -13.40
C ASP A 185 -15.38 0.16 -11.90
N PRO A 186 -14.55 -0.80 -11.48
CA PRO A 186 -14.12 -0.87 -10.09
C PRO A 186 -13.19 0.29 -9.74
N GLY A 187 -13.24 0.74 -8.48
CA GLY A 187 -12.17 1.55 -7.90
C GLY A 187 -10.92 0.69 -7.71
N ASN A 188 -9.73 1.27 -7.87
CA ASN A 188 -8.47 0.54 -7.76
C ASN A 188 -7.57 1.12 -6.66
N ASP A 189 -7.00 0.21 -5.87
CA ASP A 189 -5.94 0.54 -4.92
C ASP A 189 -4.64 -0.10 -5.41
N LEU A 190 -3.56 0.66 -5.43
CA LEU A 190 -2.24 0.21 -5.89
C LEU A 190 -1.20 0.54 -4.84
N LEU A 191 -0.36 -0.45 -4.48
CA LEU A 191 0.82 -0.23 -3.65
C LEU A 191 2.04 -0.81 -4.36
N ARG A 192 3.06 0.02 -4.58
CA ARG A 192 4.33 -0.37 -5.17
C ARG A 192 5.47 -0.16 -4.18
N ARG A 193 6.07 -1.26 -3.74
CA ARG A 193 7.24 -1.29 -2.84
C ARG A 193 8.50 -1.70 -3.60
N LYS A 194 9.56 -0.90 -3.51
CA LYS A 194 10.90 -1.19 -4.03
C LYS A 194 11.89 -1.25 -2.89
N GLU A 195 12.54 -2.39 -2.72
CA GLU A 195 13.55 -2.63 -1.68
C GLU A 195 14.93 -2.79 -2.32
N THR A 196 15.96 -2.17 -1.73
CA THR A 196 17.36 -2.26 -2.18
C THR A 196 18.25 -2.54 -1.00
N TYR A 197 19.09 -3.59 -1.13
CA TYR A 197 20.00 -4.03 -0.09
C TYR A 197 21.44 -4.07 -0.61
N GLU A 198 22.33 -3.33 0.03
CA GLU A 198 23.76 -3.26 -0.30
C GLU A 198 24.62 -3.65 0.91
N GLN A 199 25.70 -4.42 0.66
CA GLN A 199 26.71 -4.73 1.66
C GLN A 199 28.12 -4.48 1.12
N LYS A 200 28.94 -3.76 1.88
CA LYS A 200 30.35 -3.48 1.57
C LYS A 200 31.21 -3.88 2.76
N LYS A 201 32.15 -4.81 2.55
CA LYS A 201 33.05 -5.35 3.58
C LYS A 201 34.49 -5.10 3.18
N SER A 202 35.33 -4.72 4.14
CA SER A 202 36.77 -4.58 3.94
C SER A 202 37.48 -4.84 5.26
N GLY A 203 38.48 -5.72 5.31
CA GLY A 203 39.19 -6.04 6.54
C GLY A 203 40.17 -7.20 6.41
N LEU A 204 41.01 -7.35 7.43
CA LEU A 204 41.92 -8.48 7.60
C LEU A 204 41.31 -9.48 8.59
N THR A 205 41.17 -10.73 8.18
CA THR A 205 40.68 -11.82 9.04
C THR A 205 41.83 -12.73 9.44
N LEU A 206 41.98 -12.95 10.74
CA LEU A 206 42.86 -13.97 11.32
C LEU A 206 41.97 -15.07 11.92
N SER A 207 42.01 -16.25 11.32
CA SER A 207 41.17 -17.39 11.71
C SER A 207 41.99 -18.65 11.88
N VAL A 208 41.59 -19.50 12.83
CA VAL A 208 42.10 -20.87 12.96
C VAL A 208 41.07 -21.77 12.28
N SER A 209 41.36 -22.21 11.05
CA SER A 209 40.55 -23.21 10.36
C SER A 209 41.04 -24.60 10.76
N SER A 210 40.26 -25.36 11.52
CA SER A 210 40.45 -26.80 11.64
C SER A 210 39.49 -27.49 10.68
N ALA A 211 39.97 -28.42 9.86
CA ALA A 211 39.17 -29.16 8.86
C ALA A 211 38.11 -30.12 9.48
N ILE A 212 37.80 -29.99 10.76
CA ILE A 212 37.08 -31.00 11.56
C ILE A 212 35.69 -30.49 11.99
N THR A 213 35.39 -29.19 11.82
CA THR A 213 34.10 -28.61 12.25
C THR A 213 32.93 -28.91 11.32
N ASP A 214 33.16 -29.05 10.01
CA ASP A 214 32.07 -29.30 9.06
C ASP A 214 31.52 -30.74 9.15
N ALA A 215 32.41 -31.72 9.40
CA ALA A 215 32.02 -33.11 9.60
C ALA A 215 31.19 -33.32 10.88
N ALA A 216 31.50 -32.59 11.96
CA ALA A 216 30.78 -32.73 13.24
C ALA A 216 29.37 -32.12 13.20
N MET A 217 29.16 -31.00 12.48
CA MET A 217 27.84 -30.39 12.31
C MET A 217 26.96 -31.15 11.31
N ALA A 218 27.55 -31.70 10.24
CA ALA A 218 26.84 -32.58 9.30
C ALA A 218 26.38 -33.88 9.99
N ALA A 219 27.23 -34.50 10.81
CA ALA A 219 26.88 -35.70 11.57
C ALA A 219 25.76 -35.43 12.59
N ASN A 220 25.80 -34.32 13.32
CA ASN A 220 24.81 -34.01 14.36
C ASN A 220 23.42 -33.68 13.77
N ASN A 221 23.36 -33.04 12.59
CA ASN A 221 22.09 -32.77 11.89
C ASN A 221 21.49 -34.00 11.20
N ALA A 222 22.33 -34.93 10.70
CA ALA A 222 21.87 -36.20 10.13
C ALA A 222 21.27 -37.13 11.21
N ILE A 223 21.88 -37.16 12.41
CA ILE A 223 21.41 -37.98 13.54
C ILE A 223 20.07 -37.46 14.09
N ARG A 224 19.87 -36.15 14.21
CA ARG A 224 18.59 -35.55 14.66
C ARG A 224 17.42 -35.79 13.70
N ARG A 225 17.64 -35.80 12.39
CA ARG A 225 16.59 -36.17 11.41
C ARG A 225 16.29 -37.66 11.41
N GLY A 226 17.28 -38.50 11.71
CA GLY A 226 17.08 -39.93 11.89
C GLY A 226 16.16 -40.27 13.07
N SER A 227 16.14 -39.48 14.14
CA SER A 227 15.27 -39.74 15.30
C SER A 227 13.81 -39.32 15.14
N GLU A 228 13.47 -38.50 14.14
CA GLU A 228 12.09 -38.04 13.87
C GLU A 228 11.35 -38.89 12.82
N VAL A 229 12.04 -39.79 12.11
CA VAL A 229 11.44 -40.65 11.09
C VAL A 229 11.30 -42.06 11.63
N SER A 230 10.05 -42.51 11.77
CA SER A 230 9.68 -43.81 12.34
C SER A 230 9.87 -45.00 11.39
N ASP A 231 10.23 -44.76 10.12
CA ASP A 231 10.41 -45.81 9.11
C ASP A 231 11.89 -46.22 8.95
N GLU A 232 12.19 -47.49 9.21
CA GLU A 232 13.55 -48.05 9.24
C GLU A 232 14.25 -48.00 7.87
N ARG A 233 13.52 -48.03 6.75
CA ARG A 233 14.12 -48.01 5.40
C ARG A 233 14.60 -46.61 5.00
N LEU A 234 13.88 -45.58 5.44
CA LEU A 234 14.29 -44.17 5.26
C LEU A 234 15.53 -43.85 6.09
N LYS A 235 15.62 -44.39 7.30
CA LYS A 235 16.82 -44.31 8.15
C LYS A 235 18.06 -44.89 7.47
N ALA A 236 17.91 -46.07 6.85
CA ALA A 236 19.00 -46.72 6.10
C ALA A 236 19.43 -45.91 4.88
N LEU A 237 18.49 -45.31 4.14
CA LEU A 237 18.79 -44.49 2.97
C LEU A 237 19.55 -43.19 3.33
N TYR A 238 19.20 -42.54 4.44
CA TYR A 238 19.96 -41.39 4.95
C TYR A 238 21.37 -41.80 5.41
N GLY A 239 21.54 -43.00 5.98
CA GLY A 239 22.84 -43.55 6.35
C GLY A 239 23.77 -43.77 5.15
N VAL A 240 23.24 -44.28 4.03
CA VAL A 240 24.01 -44.49 2.80
C VAL A 240 24.41 -43.15 2.15
N LYS A 241 23.51 -42.17 2.14
CA LYS A 241 23.79 -40.85 1.55
C LYS A 241 24.87 -40.08 2.33
N ALA A 242 24.87 -40.18 3.65
CA ALA A 242 25.91 -39.59 4.49
C ALA A 242 27.30 -40.21 4.28
N ALA A 243 27.38 -41.50 3.91
CA ALA A 243 28.65 -42.17 3.60
C ALA A 243 29.17 -41.87 2.19
N GLN A 244 28.30 -41.40 1.29
CA GLN A 244 28.63 -41.09 -0.10
C GLN A 244 29.12 -39.64 -0.29
N ASP A 245 28.74 -38.75 0.63
CA ASP A 245 29.10 -37.33 0.66
C ASP A 245 30.34 -37.03 1.56
N MET A 246 31.03 -38.08 2.07
CA MET A 246 32.31 -37.97 2.80
C MET A 246 33.52 -38.28 1.91
#